data_AF-A0A2V7YS79-F1
#
_entry.id   AF-A0A2V7YS79-F1
#
_cell.length_a   1.000
_cell.length_b   1.000
_cell.length_c   1.000
_cell.angle_alpha   90.00
_cell.angle_beta   90.00
_cell.angle_gamma   90.00
#
_symmetry.space_group_name_H-M   'P 1'
#
loop_
_entity.id
_entity.type
_entity.pdbx_description
1 polymer ?
#
loop_
_entity_poly.entity_id
_entity_poly.type
_entity_poly.pdbx_seq_one_letter_code
_entity_poly.pdbx_strand_id
1 'polypeptide(L)'
;DSARYLVSNRRVAAIGVDTASIDYGQSKDFIVHQVAMGANVPGLENIANLDRLPERGAWVIALPMKIAGGSGAPLRIVAVIPTITARR
;
A
#
# COMPACT_ATOMS: atom_id res chain seq x y z
N ASP A 1 -16.61 0.73 3.24
CA ASP A 1 -16.70 -0.76 3.26
C ASP A 1 -15.46 -1.48 2.75
N SER A 2 -14.91 -1.12 1.58
CA SER A 2 -13.73 -1.80 1.00
C SER A 2 -12.52 -1.90 1.95
N ALA A 3 -12.14 -0.80 2.60
CA ALA A 3 -11.05 -0.79 3.57
C ALA A 3 -11.29 -1.76 4.74
N ARG A 4 -12.51 -1.78 5.29
CA ARG A 4 -12.90 -2.69 6.38
C ARG A 4 -12.78 -4.15 5.94
N TYR A 5 -13.24 -4.48 4.74
CA TYR A 5 -13.12 -5.83 4.21
C TYR A 5 -11.65 -6.27 4.02
N LEU A 6 -10.81 -5.40 3.44
CA LEU A 6 -9.39 -5.70 3.24
C LEU A 6 -8.66 -5.93 4.58
N VAL A 7 -8.94 -5.09 5.58
CA VAL A 7 -8.33 -5.18 6.90
C VAL A 7 -8.84 -6.39 7.68
N SER A 8 -10.16 -6.50 7.87
CA SER A 8 -10.75 -7.49 8.77
C SER A 8 -10.81 -8.91 8.17
N ASN A 9 -11.14 -9.04 6.88
CA ASN A 9 -11.35 -10.34 6.24
C ASN A 9 -10.11 -10.83 5.50
N ARG A 10 -9.33 -9.93 4.91
CA ARG A 10 -8.13 -10.30 4.12
C ARG A 10 -6.82 -10.11 4.87
N ARG A 11 -6.81 -9.37 6.00
CA ARG A 11 -5.65 -9.12 6.85
C ARG A 11 -4.43 -8.66 6.03
N VAL A 12 -4.68 -7.70 5.13
CA VAL A 12 -3.62 -7.14 4.27
C VAL A 12 -2.53 -6.48 5.11
N ALA A 13 -1.28 -6.60 4.66
CA ALA A 13 -0.13 -6.03 5.36
C ALA A 13 0.03 -4.52 5.13
N ALA A 14 -0.51 -3.99 4.03
CA ALA A 14 -0.48 -2.57 3.68
C ALA A 14 -1.56 -2.27 2.62
N ILE A 15 -1.89 -0.99 2.45
CA ILE A 15 -2.74 -0.49 1.35
C ILE A 15 -1.91 0.51 0.53
N GLY A 16 -1.90 0.37 -0.80
CA GLY A 16 -1.14 1.25 -1.70
C GLY A 16 -2.02 1.91 -2.75
N VAL A 17 -1.71 3.16 -3.09
CA VAL A 17 -2.41 3.96 -4.11
C VAL A 17 -1.43 4.85 -4.88
N ASP A 18 -1.78 5.20 -6.12
CA ASP A 18 -1.03 6.11 -7.00
C ASP A 18 -1.45 7.59 -6.86
N THR A 19 -2.31 7.90 -5.89
CA THR A 19 -2.74 9.27 -5.58
C THR A 19 -2.13 9.76 -4.26
N ALA A 20 -2.36 11.04 -3.94
CA ALA A 20 -1.85 11.66 -2.74
C ALA A 20 -2.58 11.25 -1.44
N SER A 21 -3.58 10.39 -1.52
CA SER A 21 -4.27 9.88 -0.33
C SER A 21 -4.86 8.48 -0.56
N ILE A 22 -4.79 7.60 0.43
CA ILE A 22 -5.57 6.35 0.42
C ILE A 22 -7.09 6.57 0.61
N ASP A 23 -7.49 7.78 0.98
CA ASP A 23 -8.89 8.21 1.03
C ASP A 23 -9.33 8.88 -0.28
N TYR A 24 -10.64 8.92 -0.49
CA TYR A 24 -11.22 9.70 -1.57
C TYR A 24 -10.88 11.19 -1.40
N GLY A 25 -10.49 11.87 -2.48
CA GLY A 25 -9.89 13.21 -2.42
C GLY A 25 -10.74 14.32 -1.78
N GLN A 26 -12.08 14.19 -1.75
CA GLN A 26 -12.95 15.17 -1.06
C GLN A 26 -13.33 14.73 0.36
N SER A 27 -12.82 13.60 0.85
CA SER A 27 -13.06 13.15 2.21
C SER A 27 -12.56 14.19 3.22
N LYS A 28 -13.37 14.40 4.26
CA LYS A 28 -13.05 15.26 5.40
C LYS A 28 -12.82 14.47 6.69
N ASP A 29 -13.25 13.22 6.67
CA ASP A 29 -13.22 12.30 7.81
C ASP A 29 -12.10 11.25 7.70
N PHE A 30 -11.50 11.06 6.52
CA PHE A 30 -10.38 10.14 6.29
C PHE A 30 -10.65 8.73 6.84
N ILE A 31 -11.82 8.18 6.50
CA ILE A 31 -12.29 6.92 7.07
C ILE A 31 -11.40 5.74 6.71
N VAL A 32 -10.73 5.77 5.54
CA VAL A 32 -9.79 4.72 5.14
C VAL A 32 -8.55 4.77 6.04
N HIS A 33 -7.99 5.95 6.31
CA HIS A 33 -6.91 6.11 7.28
C HIS A 33 -7.31 5.60 8.66
N GLN A 34 -8.48 6.01 9.17
CA GLN A 34 -8.93 5.58 10.50
C GLN A 34 -9.03 4.07 10.62
N VAL A 35 -9.64 3.40 9.62
CA VAL A 35 -9.81 1.95 9.61
C VAL A 35 -8.46 1.23 9.47
N ALA A 36 -7.60 1.65 8.54
CA ALA A 36 -6.32 0.99 8.28
C ALA A 36 -5.35 1.17 9.45
N MET A 37 -5.12 2.40 9.90
CA MET A 37 -4.17 2.72 10.97
C MET A 37 -4.64 2.20 12.32
N GLY A 38 -5.96 2.24 12.59
CA GLY A 38 -6.54 1.63 13.78
C GLY A 38 -6.32 0.12 13.88
N ALA A 39 -6.07 -0.55 12.74
CA ALA A 39 -5.71 -1.96 12.67
C ALA A 39 -4.20 -2.19 12.43
N ASN A 40 -3.38 -1.16 12.57
CA ASN A 40 -1.94 -1.19 12.34
C ASN A 40 -1.54 -1.62 10.91
N VAL A 41 -2.36 -1.25 9.92
CA VAL A 41 -2.11 -1.46 8.49
C VAL A 41 -1.67 -0.13 7.86
N PRO A 42 -0.41 0.00 7.43
CA PRO A 42 0.11 1.22 6.83
C PRO A 42 -0.45 1.48 5.42
N GLY A 43 -0.49 2.78 5.07
CA GLY A 43 -0.79 3.29 3.75
C GLY A 43 0.49 3.67 2.99
N LEU A 44 0.48 3.46 1.67
CA LEU A 44 1.55 3.83 0.75
C LEU A 44 0.94 4.68 -0.37
N GLU A 45 1.36 5.94 -0.46
CA GLU A 45 0.75 6.94 -1.33
C GLU A 45 1.72 7.38 -2.42
N ASN A 46 1.19 7.95 -3.50
CA ASN A 46 1.95 8.43 -4.66
C ASN A 46 2.84 7.36 -5.31
N ILE A 47 2.38 6.09 -5.32
CA ILE A 47 3.14 5.01 -5.95
C ILE A 47 3.07 5.15 -7.49
N ALA A 48 4.22 5.29 -8.12
CA ALA A 48 4.33 5.32 -9.58
C ALA A 48 4.43 3.91 -10.19
N ASN A 49 4.14 3.80 -11.49
CA ASN A 49 4.36 2.61 -12.33
C ASN A 49 3.56 1.35 -11.94
N LEU A 50 2.40 1.50 -11.29
CA LEU A 50 1.56 0.35 -10.90
C LEU A 50 1.07 -0.45 -12.12
N ASP A 51 0.91 0.20 -13.27
CA ASP A 51 0.57 -0.38 -14.57
C ASP A 51 1.61 -1.40 -15.08
N ARG A 52 2.83 -1.38 -14.54
CA ARG A 52 3.92 -2.31 -14.90
C ARG A 52 3.94 -3.57 -14.04
N LEU A 53 3.07 -3.68 -13.04
CA LEU A 53 3.01 -4.83 -12.15
C LEU A 53 1.97 -5.86 -12.62
N PRO A 54 2.24 -7.17 -12.50
CA PRO A 54 1.19 -8.17 -12.64
C PRO A 54 0.21 -8.09 -11.45
N GLU A 55 -1.04 -8.48 -11.66
CA GLU A 55 -2.05 -8.50 -10.59
C GLU A 55 -1.64 -9.34 -9.36
N ARG A 56 -0.79 -10.37 -9.57
CA ARG A 56 -0.29 -11.27 -8.53
C ARG A 56 1.14 -11.72 -8.81
N GLY A 57 1.85 -12.11 -7.75
CA GLY A 57 3.16 -12.76 -7.83
C GLY A 57 4.36 -11.81 -7.73
N ALA A 58 4.16 -10.49 -7.78
CA ALA A 58 5.20 -9.53 -7.48
C ALA A 58 5.49 -9.45 -5.97
N TRP A 59 6.75 -9.19 -5.63
CA TRP A 59 7.16 -8.83 -4.27
C TRP A 59 7.30 -7.31 -4.17
N VAL A 60 6.73 -6.70 -3.15
CA VAL A 60 6.83 -5.27 -2.87
C VAL A 60 7.77 -5.04 -1.69
N ILE A 61 8.74 -4.14 -1.85
CA ILE A 61 9.67 -3.72 -0.82
C ILE A 61 9.45 -2.22 -0.57
N ALA A 62 8.91 -1.89 0.60
CA ALA A 62 8.58 -0.53 1.02
C ALA A 62 9.20 -0.26 2.40
N LEU A 63 10.39 0.35 2.41
CA LEU A 63 11.18 0.57 3.62
C LEU A 63 11.21 2.07 3.95
N PRO A 64 10.34 2.56 4.86
CA PRO A 64 10.36 3.97 5.27
C PRO A 64 11.64 4.36 5.98
N MET A 65 12.00 5.63 5.88
CA MET A 65 13.10 6.18 6.68
C MET A 65 12.84 5.94 8.17
N LYS A 66 13.88 5.58 8.90
CA LYS A 66 13.81 5.28 10.34
C LYS A 66 13.80 6.57 11.16
N ILE A 67 12.65 7.23 11.22
CA ILE A 67 12.43 8.47 11.98
C ILE A 67 11.93 8.12 13.38
N ALA A 68 12.65 8.55 14.43
CA ALA A 68 12.25 8.30 15.81
C ALA A 68 10.92 9.01 16.12
N GLY A 69 9.92 8.24 16.59
CA GLY A 69 8.58 8.76 16.87
C GLY A 69 7.78 9.20 15.63
N GLY A 70 8.24 8.87 14.42
CA GLY A 70 7.55 9.27 13.18
C GLY A 70 6.22 8.53 12.98
N SER A 71 5.20 9.26 12.54
CA SER A 71 3.91 8.68 12.11
C SER A 71 3.94 8.15 10.67
N GLY A 72 4.95 8.54 9.90
CA GLY A 72 5.19 8.14 8.52
C GLY A 72 6.51 8.71 8.03
N ALA A 73 6.96 8.28 6.86
CA ALA A 73 8.15 8.82 6.23
C ALA A 73 8.15 8.59 4.71
N PRO A 74 8.83 9.45 3.94
CA PRO A 74 9.16 9.15 2.55
C PRO A 74 9.96 7.84 2.44
N LEU A 75 9.81 7.16 1.31
CA LEU A 75 10.50 5.91 1.06
C LEU A 75 10.75 5.66 -0.42
N ARG A 76 11.71 4.78 -0.71
CA ARG A 76 11.91 4.23 -2.05
C ARG A 76 11.20 2.88 -2.14
N ILE A 77 10.02 2.86 -2.75
CA ILE A 77 9.29 1.63 -3.03
C ILE A 77 9.84 0.99 -4.30
N VAL A 78 10.07 -0.31 -4.26
CA VAL A 78 10.43 -1.10 -5.44
C VAL A 78 9.63 -2.40 -5.45
N ALA A 79 9.47 -2.96 -6.64
CA ALA A 79 8.84 -4.26 -6.82
C ALA A 79 9.78 -5.21 -7.57
N VAL A 80 9.84 -6.46 -7.13
CA VAL A 80 10.48 -7.56 -7.86
C VAL A 80 9.39 -8.31 -8.59
N ILE A 81 9.42 -8.24 -9.93
CA ILE A 81 8.43 -8.86 -10.80
C ILE A 81 8.82 -10.33 -11.04
N PRO A 82 7.89 -11.29 -10.98
CA PRO A 82 8.18 -12.69 -11.25
C PRO A 82 8.67 -12.88 -12.68
N THR A 83 9.79 -13.58 -12.84
CA THR A 83 10.26 -14.03 -14.15
C THR A 83 9.34 -15.15 -14.63
N ILE A 84 8.70 -14.97 -15.80
CA ILE A 84 8.08 -16.11 -16.51
C ILE A 84 9.24 -16.93 -17.08
N THR A 85 9.69 -17.95 -16.37
CA THR A 85 10.46 -19.01 -17.01
C THR A 85 9.48 -19.76 -17.89
N ALA A 86 9.50 -19.48 -19.20
CA ALA A 86 8.81 -20.33 -20.17
C ALA A 86 9.28 -21.77 -19.92
N ARG A 87 8.37 -22.65 -19.46
CA ARG A 87 8.64 -24.08 -19.50
C ARG A 87 8.85 -24.43 -20.97
N ARG A 88 9.95 -25.13 -21.24
CA ARG A 88 10.35 -25.62 -22.56
C ARG A 88 9.19 -26.26 -23.32
#